data_AF-A0A957VL31-F1
#
_entry.id   AF-A0A957VL31-F1
#
_cell.length_a   1.000
_cell.length_b   1.000
_cell.length_c   1.000
_cell.angle_alpha   90.00
_cell.angle_beta   90.00
_cell.angle_gamma   90.00
#
_symmetry.space_group_name_H-M   'P 1'
#
loop_
_entity.id
_entity.type
_entity.pdbx_description
1 polymer ?
#
loop_
_entity_poly.entity_id
_entity_poly.type
_entity_poly.pdbx_seq_one_letter_code
_entity_poly.pdbx_strand_id
1 'polypeptide(L)'
;AHLARLAMDEALFGQVATLALRHRDGPVQELLAQIAGSARRAQRALRHFAEQLHNFAVNHTELRTDAGYAQRLALDGRMRSQPMWSQLEIEWEQSDAALGATVRRLTELTTHLAATGWREEALEGALLDELEGLAETLGELHSHTCAIVNGPARGEQVRQVTWLEYTPNAGQDSQTLLAAAPLYVGDVIGGTLVQRLRTCVLTGATLRSGADFRYIRERLGLWDARADALPSPFDYRASTLIYMPDDLPQPNHPSYQRAVDAAIIAAATAAGGRTMVLFTSYAHLRATAEGIRAPLDRQGITVLQHGSSSRRRLLREYRATERAVLLGTRSFWEGIDLPGEQLSVLVIVKLPFAVPSDPLVAARSAEFENSFMEYTLPDAILRFRQGFGRLIRRASDRGVVLLLDSRIWQKRYGQAFLEALPACTVRRASMANLGEEVELWLNKE
;
A
#
# COMPACT_ATOMS: atom_id res chain seq x y z
N ALA A 1 24.78 2.41 -0.71
CA ALA A 1 25.47 2.84 0.53
C ALA A 1 26.47 1.77 1.00
N HIS A 2 26.03 0.57 1.37
CA HIS A 2 26.89 -0.52 1.87
C HIS A 2 28.11 -0.85 0.99
N LEU A 3 27.93 -0.98 -0.33
CA LEU A 3 29.07 -1.21 -1.24
C LEU A 3 30.05 -0.04 -1.31
N ALA A 4 29.55 1.20 -1.24
CA ALA A 4 30.42 2.37 -1.18
C ALA A 4 31.23 2.38 0.12
N ARG A 5 30.60 1.94 1.22
CA ARG A 5 31.29 1.70 2.49
C ARG A 5 32.43 0.69 2.32
N LEU A 6 32.17 -0.47 1.72
CA LEU A 6 33.21 -1.47 1.44
C LEU A 6 34.29 -1.02 0.45
N ALA A 7 33.95 -0.10 -0.46
CA ALA A 7 34.85 0.35 -1.53
C ALA A 7 35.74 1.55 -1.13
N MET A 8 35.29 2.36 -0.15
CA MET A 8 35.85 3.69 0.16
C MET A 8 35.91 4.03 1.65
N ASP A 9 35.30 3.28 2.55
CA ASP A 9 35.29 3.61 3.99
C ASP A 9 36.62 3.24 4.65
N GLU A 10 37.51 4.23 4.70
CA GLU A 10 38.78 4.15 5.44
C GLU A 10 38.55 3.99 6.95
N ALA A 11 37.37 4.31 7.50
CA ALA A 11 37.15 4.25 8.94
C ALA A 11 36.95 2.81 9.44
N LEU A 12 36.03 2.03 8.82
CA LEU A 12 35.82 0.63 9.23
C LEU A 12 36.96 -0.27 8.78
N PHE A 13 37.27 -0.26 7.48
CA PHE A 13 38.29 -1.15 6.92
C PHE A 13 39.70 -0.74 7.33
N GLY A 14 39.96 0.55 7.55
CA GLY A 14 41.25 1.02 8.07
C GLY A 14 41.47 0.65 9.53
N GLN A 15 40.42 0.63 10.37
CA GLN A 15 40.51 0.12 11.74
C GLN A 15 40.83 -1.38 11.76
N VAL A 16 40.09 -2.17 10.98
CA VAL A 16 40.33 -3.62 10.85
C VAL A 16 41.75 -3.89 10.33
N ALA A 17 42.20 -3.16 9.31
CA ALA A 17 43.56 -3.26 8.79
C ALA A 17 44.62 -2.92 9.85
N THR A 18 44.41 -1.85 10.62
CA THR A 18 45.35 -1.41 11.66
C THR A 18 45.47 -2.43 12.79
N LEU A 19 44.34 -3.00 13.22
CA LEU A 19 44.30 -4.03 14.25
C LEU A 19 44.92 -5.34 13.73
N ALA A 20 44.58 -5.76 12.52
CA ALA A 20 45.19 -6.94 11.90
C ALA A 20 46.73 -6.84 11.81
N LEU A 21 47.27 -5.64 11.53
CA LEU A 21 48.72 -5.41 11.58
C LEU A 21 49.31 -5.59 12.99
N ARG A 22 48.60 -5.17 14.04
CA ARG A 22 49.01 -5.41 15.45
C ARG A 22 49.03 -6.91 15.77
N HIS A 23 48.04 -7.65 15.29
CA HIS A 23 47.94 -9.10 15.47
C HIS A 23 48.84 -9.91 14.52
N ARG A 24 49.57 -9.26 13.60
CA ARG A 24 50.36 -9.90 12.53
C ARG A 24 49.54 -10.85 11.66
N ASP A 25 48.27 -10.50 11.43
CA ASP A 25 47.32 -11.29 10.65
C ASP A 25 47.40 -10.93 9.16
N GLY A 26 48.37 -11.53 8.47
CA GLY A 26 48.62 -11.32 7.04
C GLY A 26 47.42 -11.59 6.11
N PRO A 27 46.68 -12.71 6.29
CA PRO A 27 45.50 -13.02 5.48
C PRO A 27 44.44 -11.90 5.45
N VAL A 28 44.24 -11.18 6.56
CA VAL A 28 43.23 -10.11 6.64
C VAL A 28 43.51 -8.98 5.65
N GLN A 29 44.78 -8.60 5.45
CA GLN A 29 45.14 -7.54 4.50
C GLN A 29 44.81 -7.90 3.07
N GLU A 30 45.07 -9.15 2.70
CA GLU A 30 44.74 -9.66 1.37
C GLU A 30 43.22 -9.70 1.16
N LEU A 31 42.47 -10.21 2.14
CA LEU A 31 41.01 -10.26 2.10
C LEU A 31 40.39 -8.86 1.98
N LEU A 32 40.86 -7.88 2.75
CA LEU A 32 40.37 -6.50 2.68
C LEU A 32 40.57 -5.88 1.29
N ALA A 33 41.76 -6.07 0.68
CA ALA A 33 42.04 -5.58 -0.67
C ALA A 33 41.13 -6.25 -1.72
N GLN A 34 40.93 -7.57 -1.60
CA GLN A 34 40.05 -8.34 -2.47
C GLN A 34 38.58 -7.93 -2.32
N ILE A 35 38.10 -7.69 -1.09
CA ILE A 35 36.75 -7.18 -0.81
C ILE A 35 36.56 -5.82 -1.47
N ALA A 36 37.46 -4.85 -1.23
CA ALA A 36 37.37 -3.52 -1.83
C ALA A 36 37.34 -3.58 -3.38
N GLY A 37 38.17 -4.43 -3.98
CA GLY A 37 38.16 -4.67 -5.42
C GLY A 37 36.84 -5.25 -5.93
N SER A 38 36.27 -6.23 -5.22
CA SER A 38 34.97 -6.83 -5.57
C SER A 38 33.81 -5.84 -5.39
N ALA A 39 33.81 -5.04 -4.30
CA ALA A 39 32.79 -4.04 -4.01
C ALA A 39 32.74 -2.95 -5.07
N ARG A 40 33.91 -2.47 -5.56
CA ARG A 40 33.98 -1.51 -6.69
C ARG A 40 33.44 -2.10 -7.99
N ARG A 41 33.66 -3.40 -8.25
CA ARG A 41 33.07 -4.08 -9.42
C ARG A 41 31.56 -4.19 -9.26
N ALA A 42 31.08 -4.65 -8.10
CA ALA A 42 29.66 -4.77 -7.79
C ALA A 42 28.93 -3.42 -7.90
N GLN A 43 29.53 -2.33 -7.39
CA GLN A 43 28.94 -0.99 -7.48
C GLN A 43 28.79 -0.51 -8.94
N ARG A 44 29.78 -0.77 -9.80
CA ARG A 44 29.71 -0.41 -11.23
C ARG A 44 28.66 -1.25 -11.97
N ALA A 45 28.68 -2.57 -11.77
CA ALA A 45 27.73 -3.48 -12.39
C ALA A 45 26.29 -3.16 -11.98
N LEU A 46 26.03 -2.93 -10.68
CA LEU A 46 24.71 -2.56 -10.19
C LEU A 46 24.21 -1.21 -10.71
N ARG A 47 25.10 -0.23 -10.87
CA ARG A 47 24.72 1.06 -11.46
C ARG A 47 24.26 0.86 -12.90
N HIS A 48 25.02 0.09 -13.67
CA HIS A 48 24.65 -0.25 -15.04
C HIS A 48 23.32 -1.00 -15.11
N PHE A 49 23.15 -2.04 -14.28
CA PHE A 49 21.90 -2.79 -14.18
C PHE A 49 20.72 -1.88 -13.80
N ALA A 50 20.88 -0.99 -12.83
CA ALA A 50 19.84 -0.05 -12.42
C ALA A 50 19.46 0.92 -13.54
N GLU A 51 20.43 1.40 -14.33
CA GLU A 51 20.17 2.22 -15.52
C GLU A 51 19.38 1.44 -16.58
N GLN A 52 19.74 0.19 -16.86
CA GLN A 52 19.00 -0.65 -17.81
C GLN A 52 17.58 -0.94 -17.30
N LEU A 53 17.43 -1.25 -16.01
CA LEU A 53 16.12 -1.48 -15.38
C LEU A 53 15.24 -0.23 -15.44
N HIS A 54 15.84 0.95 -15.24
CA HIS A 54 15.14 2.22 -15.36
C HIS A 54 14.70 2.48 -16.79
N ASN A 55 15.59 2.31 -17.77
CA ASN A 55 15.28 2.45 -19.19
C ASN A 55 14.17 1.49 -19.62
N PHE A 56 14.22 0.25 -19.13
CA PHE A 56 13.16 -0.73 -19.35
C PHE A 56 11.81 -0.22 -18.83
N ALA A 57 11.77 0.26 -17.58
CA ALA A 57 10.55 0.78 -16.97
C ALA A 57 9.98 2.00 -17.72
N VAL A 58 10.81 2.98 -18.07
CA VAL A 58 10.40 4.20 -18.78
C VAL A 58 9.83 3.89 -20.17
N ASN A 59 10.42 2.93 -20.88
CA ASN A 59 10.00 2.58 -22.23
C ASN A 59 8.78 1.64 -22.26
N HIS A 60 8.37 1.09 -21.11
CA HIS A 60 7.26 0.14 -21.08
C HIS A 60 5.91 0.85 -21.14
N THR A 61 5.09 0.49 -22.12
CA THR A 61 3.83 1.19 -22.44
C THR A 61 2.80 1.17 -21.31
N GLU A 62 2.76 0.12 -20.49
CA GLU A 62 1.88 0.03 -19.31
C GLU A 62 2.29 1.01 -18.19
N LEU A 63 3.54 1.47 -18.21
CA LEU A 63 4.11 2.47 -17.29
C LEU A 63 4.13 3.89 -17.89
N ARG A 64 3.30 4.15 -18.92
CA ARG A 64 3.20 5.47 -19.58
C ARG A 64 1.87 6.18 -19.36
N THR A 65 1.06 5.74 -18.39
CA THR A 65 -0.27 6.31 -18.17
C THR A 65 -0.23 7.54 -17.27
N ASP A 66 -0.48 8.68 -17.90
CA ASP A 66 -0.49 10.05 -17.38
C ASP A 66 -1.09 10.22 -15.98
N ALA A 67 -0.26 10.20 -14.93
CA ALA A 67 -0.51 10.83 -13.64
C ALA A 67 0.78 10.77 -12.80
N GLY A 68 1.13 11.84 -12.09
CA GLY A 68 2.29 11.90 -11.18
C GLY A 68 2.19 10.99 -9.94
N TYR A 69 1.99 9.68 -10.15
CA TYR A 69 1.86 8.65 -9.13
C TYR A 69 2.58 7.37 -9.56
N ALA A 70 2.98 6.57 -8.57
CA ALA A 70 3.62 5.28 -8.78
C ALA A 70 2.73 4.30 -9.59
N GLN A 71 3.29 3.77 -10.67
CA GLN A 71 2.69 2.74 -11.51
C GLN A 71 3.42 1.43 -11.29
N ARG A 72 2.70 0.30 -11.42
CA ARG A 72 3.25 -1.02 -11.13
C ARG A 72 3.11 -1.93 -12.33
N LEU A 73 4.18 -2.66 -12.63
CA LEU A 73 4.27 -3.65 -13.67
C LEU A 73 4.60 -5.00 -13.05
N ALA A 74 3.69 -5.97 -13.20
CA ALA A 74 3.92 -7.32 -12.68
C ALA A 74 5.10 -7.98 -13.41
N LEU A 75 5.98 -8.63 -12.65
CA LEU A 75 7.07 -9.46 -13.18
C LEU A 75 6.64 -10.93 -13.20
N ASP A 76 5.56 -11.21 -13.94
CA ASP A 76 4.97 -12.53 -14.10
C ASP A 76 5.65 -13.34 -15.23
N GLY A 77 5.17 -14.57 -15.47
CA GLY A 77 5.72 -15.43 -16.53
C GLY A 77 5.63 -14.82 -17.93
N ARG A 78 4.60 -14.00 -18.20
CA ARG A 78 4.45 -13.31 -19.49
C ARG A 78 5.51 -12.24 -19.64
N MET A 79 5.75 -11.44 -18.61
CA MET A 79 6.81 -10.43 -18.60
C MET A 79 8.19 -11.08 -18.79
N ARG A 80 8.48 -12.12 -18.02
CA ARG A 80 9.78 -12.83 -18.05
C ARG A 80 10.06 -13.53 -19.38
N SER A 81 9.02 -13.85 -20.14
CA SER A 81 9.17 -14.43 -21.48
C SER A 81 9.52 -13.42 -22.57
N GLN A 82 9.51 -12.11 -22.27
CA GLN A 82 9.80 -11.07 -23.25
C GLN A 82 11.33 -10.96 -23.50
N PRO A 83 11.77 -10.78 -24.76
CA PRO A 83 13.19 -10.62 -25.08
C PRO A 83 13.88 -9.49 -24.31
N MET A 84 13.15 -8.40 -24.03
CA MET A 84 13.66 -7.26 -23.26
C MET A 84 13.98 -7.63 -21.80
N TRP A 85 13.24 -8.57 -21.20
CA TRP A 85 13.54 -9.06 -19.86
C TRP A 85 14.77 -9.97 -19.85
N SER A 86 14.90 -10.85 -20.84
CA SER A 86 16.11 -11.69 -20.98
C SER A 86 17.39 -10.88 -21.11
N GLN A 87 17.33 -9.69 -21.74
CA GLN A 87 18.46 -8.75 -21.75
C GLN A 87 18.80 -8.26 -20.33
N LEU A 88 17.80 -7.92 -19.51
CA LEU A 88 18.02 -7.53 -18.11
C LEU A 88 18.61 -8.68 -17.28
N GLU A 89 18.21 -9.92 -17.53
CA GLU A 89 18.79 -11.10 -16.88
C GLU A 89 20.29 -11.23 -17.21
N ILE A 90 20.68 -11.05 -18.48
CA ILE A 90 22.09 -11.05 -18.90
C ILE A 90 22.87 -9.92 -18.23
N GLU A 91 22.31 -8.71 -18.17
CA GLU A 91 22.95 -7.57 -17.49
C GLU A 91 23.06 -7.80 -15.96
N TRP A 92 22.12 -8.54 -15.39
CA TRP A 92 22.15 -8.94 -13.98
C TRP A 92 23.28 -9.92 -13.68
N GLU A 93 23.65 -10.85 -14.58
CA GLU A 93 24.70 -11.86 -14.34
C GLU A 93 26.02 -11.25 -13.87
N GLN A 94 26.41 -10.10 -14.42
CA GLN A 94 27.63 -9.39 -14.00
C GLN A 94 27.50 -8.82 -12.59
N SER A 95 26.31 -8.29 -12.25
CA SER A 95 26.00 -7.78 -10.91
C SER A 95 25.94 -8.90 -9.89
N ASP A 96 25.30 -10.01 -10.23
CA ASP A 96 25.17 -11.23 -9.43
C ASP A 96 26.54 -11.82 -9.07
N ALA A 97 27.38 -12.03 -10.09
CA ALA A 97 28.73 -12.56 -9.88
C ALA A 97 29.60 -11.64 -9.00
N ALA A 98 29.53 -10.33 -9.22
CA ALA A 98 30.31 -9.35 -8.47
C ALA A 98 29.82 -9.22 -7.01
N LEU A 99 28.51 -9.10 -6.80
CA LEU A 99 27.89 -9.06 -5.46
C LEU A 99 28.16 -10.35 -4.69
N GLY A 100 27.90 -11.50 -5.29
CA GLY A 100 28.14 -12.80 -4.66
C GLY A 100 29.61 -12.99 -4.29
N ALA A 101 30.54 -12.51 -5.10
CA ALA A 101 31.96 -12.52 -4.74
C ALA A 101 32.28 -11.61 -3.55
N THR A 102 31.66 -10.42 -3.45
CA THR A 102 31.81 -9.54 -2.29
C THR A 102 31.25 -10.17 -1.02
N VAL A 103 30.05 -10.74 -1.07
CA VAL A 103 29.42 -11.42 0.08
C VAL A 103 30.30 -12.58 0.56
N ARG A 104 30.73 -13.48 -0.34
CA ARG A 104 31.58 -14.63 0.02
C ARG A 104 32.88 -14.20 0.71
N ARG A 105 33.56 -13.19 0.18
CA ARG A 105 34.83 -12.69 0.76
C ARG A 105 34.63 -11.99 2.10
N LEU A 106 33.51 -11.30 2.27
CA LEU A 106 33.18 -10.67 3.55
C LEU A 106 32.86 -11.72 4.61
N THR A 107 32.13 -12.78 4.25
CA THR A 107 31.89 -13.95 5.13
C THR A 107 33.19 -14.70 5.46
N GLU A 108 34.10 -14.84 4.51
CA GLU A 108 35.42 -15.43 4.74
C GLU A 108 36.22 -14.60 5.75
N LEU A 109 36.23 -13.27 5.60
CA LEU A 109 36.86 -12.36 6.55
C LEU A 109 36.25 -12.49 7.95
N THR A 110 34.93 -12.41 8.11
CA THR A 110 34.29 -12.49 9.44
C THR A 110 34.55 -13.83 10.11
N THR A 111 34.51 -14.93 9.35
CA THR A 111 34.83 -16.28 9.85
C THR A 111 36.28 -16.37 10.34
N HIS A 112 37.22 -15.80 9.57
CA HIS A 112 38.63 -15.76 9.94
C HIS A 112 38.86 -14.94 11.21
N LEU A 113 38.31 -13.73 11.29
CA LEU A 113 38.43 -12.85 12.46
C LEU A 113 37.82 -13.49 13.72
N ALA A 114 36.67 -14.17 13.58
CA ALA A 114 36.06 -14.91 14.68
C ALA A 114 36.96 -16.05 15.18
N ALA A 115 37.65 -16.75 14.26
CA ALA A 115 38.58 -17.83 14.58
C ALA A 115 39.90 -17.34 15.22
N THR A 116 40.30 -16.09 14.98
CA THR A 116 41.53 -15.50 15.56
C THR A 116 41.31 -14.82 16.90
N GLY A 117 40.14 -15.00 17.53
CA GLY A 117 39.86 -14.53 18.90
C GLY A 117 39.39 -13.08 18.99
N TRP A 118 39.01 -12.44 17.88
CA TRP A 118 38.56 -11.03 17.88
C TRP A 118 37.34 -10.79 18.78
N ARG A 119 36.56 -11.83 19.09
CA ARG A 119 35.42 -11.75 20.01
C ARG A 119 35.80 -11.49 21.48
N GLU A 120 37.05 -11.73 21.86
CA GLU A 120 37.48 -11.64 23.26
C GLU A 120 37.75 -10.19 23.68
N GLU A 121 38.08 -9.32 22.73
CA GLU A 121 38.37 -7.90 22.96
C GLU A 121 37.18 -7.01 22.59
N ALA A 122 36.94 -5.97 23.37
CA ALA A 122 35.71 -5.17 23.24
C ALA A 122 35.63 -4.37 21.92
N LEU A 123 36.75 -3.87 21.40
CA LEU A 123 36.79 -3.08 20.17
C LEU A 123 36.72 -3.98 18.93
N GLU A 124 37.56 -5.01 18.89
CA GLU A 124 37.64 -6.03 17.84
C GLU A 124 36.30 -6.76 17.70
N GLY A 125 35.66 -7.10 18.82
CA GLY A 125 34.34 -7.73 18.85
C GLY A 125 33.26 -6.84 18.23
N ALA A 126 33.24 -5.55 18.58
CA ALA A 126 32.29 -4.60 17.99
C ALA A 126 32.48 -4.41 16.48
N LEU A 127 33.73 -4.39 16.01
CA LEU A 127 34.05 -4.33 14.57
C LEU A 127 33.63 -5.61 13.84
N LEU A 128 33.84 -6.77 14.47
CA LEU A 128 33.41 -8.06 13.93
C LEU A 128 31.89 -8.13 13.79
N ASP A 129 31.14 -7.75 14.83
CA ASP A 129 29.67 -7.73 14.78
C ASP A 129 29.15 -6.78 13.68
N GLU A 130 29.80 -5.64 13.48
CA GLU A 130 29.46 -4.71 12.39
C GLU A 130 29.74 -5.30 11.00
N LEU A 131 30.86 -6.01 10.83
CA LEU A 131 31.18 -6.72 9.58
C LEU A 131 30.22 -7.87 9.31
N GLU A 132 29.84 -8.64 10.34
CA GLU A 132 28.86 -9.72 10.25
C GLU A 132 27.49 -9.19 9.83
N GLY A 133 27.01 -8.11 10.45
CA GLY A 133 25.76 -7.46 10.07
C GLY A 133 25.79 -6.91 8.63
N LEU A 134 26.95 -6.40 8.18
CA LEU A 134 27.12 -5.97 6.79
C LEU A 134 27.12 -7.14 5.80
N ALA A 135 27.73 -8.27 6.16
CA ALA A 135 27.73 -9.49 5.36
C ALA A 135 26.32 -10.08 5.22
N GLU A 136 25.58 -10.15 6.33
CA GLU A 136 24.19 -10.61 6.36
C GLU A 136 23.31 -9.70 5.51
N THR A 137 23.36 -8.38 5.73
CA THR A 137 22.56 -7.41 4.97
C THR A 137 22.84 -7.49 3.46
N LEU A 138 24.12 -7.59 3.06
CA LEU A 138 24.47 -7.70 1.63
C LEU A 138 24.07 -9.06 1.05
N GLY A 139 24.19 -10.14 1.82
CA GLY A 139 23.75 -11.48 1.44
C GLY A 139 22.23 -11.54 1.22
N GLU A 140 21.45 -10.97 2.13
CA GLU A 140 20.00 -10.86 2.00
C GLU A 140 19.60 -10.03 0.78
N LEU A 141 20.20 -8.86 0.58
CA LEU A 141 19.93 -8.02 -0.58
C LEU A 141 20.28 -8.74 -1.89
N HIS A 142 21.44 -9.40 -1.94
CA HIS A 142 21.88 -10.19 -3.11
C HIS A 142 20.89 -11.31 -3.40
N SER A 143 20.54 -12.12 -2.40
CA SER A 143 19.58 -13.23 -2.54
C SER A 143 18.19 -12.73 -2.96
N HIS A 144 17.68 -11.66 -2.35
CA HIS A 144 16.38 -11.10 -2.69
C HIS A 144 16.36 -10.54 -4.11
N THR A 145 17.36 -9.76 -4.51
CA THR A 145 17.42 -9.24 -5.89
C THR A 145 17.55 -10.37 -6.90
N CYS A 146 18.37 -11.38 -6.63
CA CYS A 146 18.53 -12.56 -7.48
C CYS A 146 17.19 -13.32 -7.64
N ALA A 147 16.49 -13.55 -6.53
CA ALA A 147 15.16 -14.18 -6.55
C ALA A 147 14.13 -13.37 -7.35
N ILE A 148 14.18 -12.03 -7.25
CA ILE A 148 13.28 -11.17 -8.04
C ILE A 148 13.65 -11.17 -9.52
N VAL A 149 14.93 -11.06 -9.87
CA VAL A 149 15.34 -10.97 -11.28
C VAL A 149 15.12 -12.29 -12.00
N ASN A 150 15.50 -13.42 -11.40
CA ASN A 150 15.38 -14.74 -12.01
C ASN A 150 13.96 -15.31 -11.90
N GLY A 151 13.22 -14.94 -10.85
CA GLY A 151 11.88 -15.45 -10.59
C GLY A 151 11.87 -16.90 -10.10
N PRO A 152 10.67 -17.47 -9.91
CA PRO A 152 10.53 -18.87 -9.48
C PRO A 152 11.01 -19.82 -10.58
N ALA A 153 11.60 -20.95 -10.18
CA ALA A 153 12.00 -21.96 -11.15
C ALA A 153 10.76 -22.56 -11.85
N ARG A 154 10.94 -23.07 -13.07
CA ARG A 154 9.82 -23.69 -13.82
C ARG A 154 9.21 -24.84 -13.02
N GLY A 155 7.92 -24.73 -12.71
CA GLY A 155 7.18 -25.74 -11.96
C GLY A 155 7.14 -25.51 -10.44
N GLU A 156 7.83 -24.49 -9.92
CA GLU A 156 7.69 -24.09 -8.52
C GLU A 156 6.41 -23.29 -8.29
N GLN A 157 5.82 -23.46 -7.10
CA GLN A 157 4.70 -22.63 -6.67
C GLN A 157 5.15 -21.19 -6.42
N VAL A 158 4.39 -20.24 -6.96
CA VAL A 158 4.63 -18.80 -6.78
C VAL A 158 4.32 -18.42 -5.34
N ARG A 159 5.36 -18.28 -4.50
CA ARG A 159 5.20 -17.84 -3.09
C ARG A 159 5.33 -16.33 -2.92
N GLN A 160 5.95 -15.66 -3.89
CA GLN A 160 6.17 -14.22 -3.89
C GLN A 160 5.67 -13.59 -5.17
N VAL A 161 5.05 -12.43 -5.03
CA VAL A 161 4.64 -11.57 -6.13
C VAL A 161 5.69 -10.51 -6.31
N THR A 162 6.24 -10.41 -7.50
CA THR A 162 7.30 -9.45 -7.86
C THR A 162 6.79 -8.43 -8.85
N TRP A 163 7.18 -7.17 -8.69
CA TRP A 163 6.81 -6.09 -9.62
C TRP A 163 7.89 -5.04 -9.73
N LEU A 164 7.84 -4.29 -10.84
CA LEU A 164 8.52 -3.01 -10.98
C LEU A 164 7.56 -1.89 -10.64
N GLU A 165 8.01 -0.92 -9.86
CA GLU A 165 7.27 0.30 -9.58
C GLU A 165 8.01 1.49 -10.19
N TYR A 166 7.32 2.28 -11.01
CA TYR A 166 7.84 3.48 -11.64
C TYR A 166 7.07 4.70 -11.14
N THR A 167 7.77 5.67 -10.57
CA THR A 167 7.17 6.95 -10.15
C THR A 167 7.65 8.07 -11.07
N PRO A 168 6.76 8.60 -11.94
CA PRO A 168 7.06 9.77 -12.73
C PRO A 168 7.09 11.00 -11.82
N ASN A 169 8.27 11.61 -11.66
CA ASN A 169 8.43 12.91 -11.02
C ASN A 169 8.51 14.01 -12.09
N ALA A 170 8.02 15.21 -11.76
CA ALA A 170 8.26 16.39 -12.58
C ALA A 170 9.74 16.80 -12.49
N GLY A 171 10.60 16.26 -13.37
CA GLY A 171 12.05 16.52 -13.40
C GLY A 171 12.88 15.30 -13.86
N GLN A 172 14.20 15.34 -13.65
CA GLN A 172 15.15 14.26 -13.99
C GLN A 172 15.22 13.12 -12.95
N ASP A 173 14.54 13.23 -11.81
CA ASP A 173 14.60 12.26 -10.71
C ASP A 173 13.41 11.28 -10.71
N SER A 174 13.10 10.66 -11.85
CA SER A 174 12.15 9.55 -11.87
C SER A 174 12.75 8.33 -11.19
N GLN A 175 11.97 7.68 -10.32
CA GLN A 175 12.44 6.55 -9.51
C GLN A 175 11.84 5.24 -10.01
N THR A 176 12.70 4.21 -10.10
CA THR A 176 12.31 2.83 -10.36
C THR A 176 12.64 1.97 -9.15
N LEU A 177 11.67 1.22 -8.67
CA LEU A 177 11.83 0.27 -7.57
C LEU A 177 11.56 -1.14 -8.07
N LEU A 178 12.42 -2.06 -7.64
CA LEU A 178 12.19 -3.49 -7.77
C LEU A 178 11.61 -3.99 -6.45
N ALA A 179 10.44 -4.60 -6.49
CA ALA A 179 9.69 -4.93 -5.28
C ALA A 179 9.19 -6.38 -5.31
N ALA A 180 9.09 -6.96 -4.11
CA ALA A 180 8.52 -8.27 -3.88
C ALA A 180 7.64 -8.25 -2.62
N ALA A 181 6.58 -9.05 -2.62
CA ALA A 181 5.77 -9.30 -1.44
C ALA A 181 5.32 -10.76 -1.41
N PRO A 182 5.17 -11.38 -0.23
CA PRO A 182 4.59 -12.70 -0.13
C PRO A 182 3.15 -12.71 -0.65
N LEU A 183 2.82 -13.74 -1.44
CA LEU A 183 1.46 -13.95 -1.94
C LEU A 183 0.48 -14.18 -0.77
N TYR A 184 0.93 -15.03 0.16
CA TYR A 184 0.26 -15.40 1.40
C TYR A 184 1.17 -15.13 2.60
N VAL A 185 0.59 -14.60 3.67
CA VAL A 185 1.29 -14.35 4.95
C VAL A 185 0.83 -15.32 6.04
N GLY A 186 -0.11 -16.22 5.73
CA GLY A 186 -0.73 -17.11 6.70
C GLY A 186 0.27 -18.03 7.39
N ASP A 187 1.23 -18.59 6.66
CA ASP A 187 2.25 -19.47 7.23
C ASP A 187 3.16 -18.73 8.20
N VAL A 188 3.55 -17.49 7.86
CA VAL A 188 4.41 -16.65 8.69
C VAL A 188 3.65 -16.17 9.94
N ILE A 189 2.42 -15.67 9.77
CA ILE A 189 1.62 -15.15 10.88
C ILE A 189 1.16 -16.29 11.79
N GLY A 190 0.51 -17.32 11.23
CA GLY A 190 0.04 -18.48 11.98
C GLY A 190 1.18 -19.26 12.62
N GLY A 191 2.15 -19.70 11.82
CA GLY A 191 3.23 -20.58 12.27
C GLY A 191 4.31 -19.86 13.07
N THR A 192 4.80 -18.72 12.60
CA THR A 192 5.97 -18.07 13.22
C THR A 192 5.60 -17.10 14.33
N LEU A 193 4.46 -16.40 14.22
CA LEU A 193 4.06 -15.40 15.22
C LEU A 193 3.07 -15.98 16.24
N VAL A 194 1.92 -16.46 15.78
CA VAL A 194 0.80 -16.80 16.67
C VAL A 194 1.06 -18.08 17.46
N GLN A 195 1.58 -19.14 16.84
CA GLN A 195 1.88 -20.41 17.54
C GLN A 195 2.96 -20.29 18.61
N ARG A 196 3.83 -19.28 18.56
CA ARG A 196 4.86 -19.05 19.59
C ARG A 196 4.32 -18.33 20.83
N LEU A 197 3.10 -17.80 20.75
CA LEU A 197 2.43 -17.10 21.85
C LEU A 197 1.50 -18.07 22.60
N ARG A 198 1.47 -17.96 23.93
CA ARG A 198 0.53 -18.73 24.76
C ARG A 198 -0.93 -18.37 24.46
N THR A 199 -1.19 -17.08 24.25
CA THR A 199 -2.51 -16.53 23.92
C THR A 199 -2.35 -15.33 23.00
N CYS A 200 -3.11 -15.28 21.91
CA CYS A 200 -3.17 -14.14 21.00
C CYS A 200 -4.63 -13.68 20.88
N VAL A 201 -4.88 -12.39 21.11
CA VAL A 201 -6.21 -11.78 20.92
C VAL A 201 -6.13 -10.78 19.79
N LEU A 202 -6.86 -11.07 18.70
CA LEU A 202 -7.02 -10.16 17.57
C LEU A 202 -8.38 -9.47 17.69
N THR A 203 -8.38 -8.14 17.82
CA THR A 203 -9.60 -7.33 17.93
C THR A 203 -9.60 -6.23 16.88
N GLY A 204 -10.77 -5.94 16.32
CA GLY A 204 -10.94 -4.90 15.31
C GLY A 204 -12.39 -4.80 14.84
N ALA A 205 -12.80 -3.58 14.48
CA ALA A 205 -14.17 -3.31 14.02
C ALA A 205 -14.50 -3.96 12.65
N THR A 206 -13.49 -4.34 11.87
CA THR A 206 -13.65 -4.80 10.49
C THR A 206 -12.94 -6.13 10.24
N LEU A 207 -12.95 -7.05 11.21
CA LEU A 207 -12.38 -8.40 11.01
C LEU A 207 -13.34 -9.35 10.29
N ARG A 208 -14.64 -9.03 10.27
CA ARG A 208 -15.71 -9.82 9.67
C ARG A 208 -16.05 -9.34 8.26
N SER A 209 -16.21 -10.27 7.31
CA SER A 209 -16.78 -10.00 5.99
C SER A 209 -18.19 -10.60 5.94
N GLY A 210 -19.22 -9.78 5.79
CA GLY A 210 -20.61 -10.26 5.89
C GLY A 210 -20.91 -10.81 7.29
N ALA A 211 -21.26 -12.10 7.37
CA ALA A 211 -21.64 -12.79 8.61
C ALA A 211 -20.51 -13.62 9.25
N ASP A 212 -19.39 -13.86 8.58
CA ASP A 212 -18.34 -14.78 9.05
C ASP A 212 -16.93 -14.17 9.07
N PHE A 213 -16.03 -14.91 9.74
CA PHE A 213 -14.60 -14.59 9.85
C PHE A 213 -13.74 -15.44 8.91
N ARG A 214 -14.33 -16.14 7.94
CA ARG A 214 -13.62 -17.08 7.07
C ARG A 214 -12.50 -16.38 6.32
N TYR A 215 -12.81 -15.23 5.73
CA TYR A 215 -11.83 -14.46 4.96
C TYR A 215 -10.59 -14.12 5.78
N ILE A 216 -10.73 -13.60 7.01
CA ILE A 216 -9.56 -13.23 7.81
C ILE A 216 -8.80 -14.46 8.35
N ARG A 217 -9.51 -15.53 8.72
CA ARG A 217 -8.88 -16.79 9.15
C ARG A 217 -8.01 -17.38 8.04
N GLU A 218 -8.53 -17.41 6.83
CA GLU A 218 -7.81 -17.88 5.64
C GLU A 218 -6.58 -17.02 5.35
N ARG A 219 -6.73 -15.69 5.33
CA ARG A 219 -5.64 -14.76 5.03
C ARG A 219 -4.51 -14.80 6.06
N LEU A 220 -4.82 -15.09 7.33
CA LEU A 220 -3.85 -15.13 8.43
C LEU A 220 -3.38 -16.55 8.79
N GLY A 221 -3.92 -17.59 8.17
CA GLY A 221 -3.60 -18.99 8.52
C GLY A 221 -4.14 -19.41 9.89
N LEU A 222 -5.25 -18.80 10.34
CA LEU A 222 -5.82 -18.97 11.69
C LEU A 222 -7.14 -19.75 11.66
N TRP A 223 -7.13 -20.92 11.04
CA TRP A 223 -8.33 -21.74 10.80
C TRP A 223 -9.05 -22.15 12.10
N ASP A 224 -8.29 -22.49 13.15
CA ASP A 224 -8.81 -22.94 14.44
C ASP A 224 -9.11 -21.80 15.44
N ALA A 225 -8.92 -20.54 15.02
CA ALA A 225 -9.11 -19.41 15.92
C ALA A 225 -10.58 -19.23 16.30
N ARG A 226 -10.87 -19.22 17.61
CA ARG A 226 -12.19 -18.81 18.11
C ARG A 226 -12.45 -17.36 17.70
N ALA A 227 -13.65 -17.09 17.19
CA ALA A 227 -14.03 -15.77 16.77
C ALA A 227 -15.45 -15.47 17.27
N ASP A 228 -15.66 -14.23 17.68
CA ASP A 228 -16.95 -13.73 18.13
C ASP A 228 -17.12 -12.28 17.68
N ALA A 229 -18.37 -11.85 17.52
CA ALA A 229 -18.72 -10.51 17.07
C ALA A 229 -19.60 -9.82 18.11
N LEU A 230 -19.07 -8.78 18.73
CA LEU A 230 -19.84 -7.95 19.65
C LEU A 230 -20.75 -6.99 18.87
N PRO A 231 -22.00 -6.78 19.30
CA PRO A 231 -22.88 -5.79 18.70
C PRO A 231 -22.29 -4.38 18.89
N SER A 232 -22.57 -3.48 17.95
CA SER A 232 -22.19 -2.08 18.11
C SER A 232 -23.01 -1.43 19.23
N PRO A 233 -22.42 -0.55 20.05
CA PRO A 233 -23.16 0.22 21.04
C PRO A 233 -23.99 1.36 20.43
N PHE A 234 -23.87 1.65 19.13
CA PHE A 234 -24.53 2.78 18.47
C PHE A 234 -25.83 2.39 17.76
N ASP A 235 -26.84 3.26 17.84
CA ASP A 235 -28.08 3.13 17.05
C ASP A 235 -27.91 3.73 15.65
N TYR A 236 -27.32 2.94 14.74
CA TYR A 236 -27.14 3.36 13.36
C TYR A 236 -28.45 3.61 12.60
N ARG A 237 -29.58 3.04 13.05
CA ARG A 237 -30.86 3.26 12.38
C ARG A 237 -31.33 4.68 12.61
N ALA A 238 -31.16 5.18 13.83
CA ALA A 238 -31.48 6.56 14.20
C ALA A 238 -30.39 7.57 13.78
N SER A 239 -29.12 7.17 13.80
CA SER A 239 -27.99 8.08 13.59
C SER A 239 -27.50 8.18 12.14
N THR A 240 -27.74 7.17 11.29
CA THR A 240 -27.16 7.12 9.94
C THR A 240 -28.21 6.95 8.84
N LEU A 241 -28.21 7.91 7.91
CA LEU A 241 -28.92 7.81 6.64
C LEU A 241 -27.94 7.37 5.54
N ILE A 242 -28.24 6.28 4.86
CA ILE A 242 -27.61 5.91 3.60
C ILE A 242 -28.50 6.43 2.47
N TYR A 243 -28.00 7.41 1.71
CA TYR A 243 -28.69 7.95 0.54
C TYR A 243 -28.08 7.40 -0.75
N MET A 244 -28.93 6.88 -1.63
CA MET A 244 -28.55 6.27 -2.90
C MET A 244 -29.38 6.90 -4.03
N PRO A 245 -28.83 7.79 -4.87
CA PRO A 245 -29.64 8.42 -5.89
C PRO A 245 -30.08 7.45 -6.99
N ASP A 246 -31.38 7.29 -7.26
CA ASP A 246 -31.88 6.31 -8.25
C ASP A 246 -31.71 6.72 -9.72
N ASP A 247 -31.54 8.01 -9.96
CA ASP A 247 -31.31 8.65 -11.26
C ASP A 247 -29.82 8.82 -11.60
N LEU A 248 -28.92 8.23 -10.81
CA LEU A 248 -27.48 8.31 -11.03
C LEU A 248 -27.03 7.47 -12.25
N PRO A 249 -26.31 8.06 -13.22
CA PRO A 249 -25.70 7.31 -14.31
C PRO A 249 -24.73 6.23 -13.82
N GLN A 250 -24.46 5.21 -14.64
CA GLN A 250 -23.43 4.23 -14.29
C GLN A 250 -22.02 4.86 -14.28
N PRO A 251 -21.09 4.35 -13.46
CA PRO A 251 -19.72 4.89 -13.34
C PRO A 251 -18.88 5.01 -14.63
N ASN A 252 -19.29 4.35 -15.71
CA ASN A 252 -18.66 4.37 -17.04
C ASN A 252 -19.40 5.28 -18.04
N HIS A 253 -20.53 5.89 -17.66
CA HIS A 253 -21.32 6.75 -18.53
C HIS A 253 -20.70 8.16 -18.62
N PRO A 254 -20.66 8.81 -19.80
CA PRO A 254 -20.04 10.14 -19.96
C PRO A 254 -20.61 11.23 -19.05
N SER A 255 -21.89 11.18 -18.70
CA SER A 255 -22.54 12.17 -17.81
C SER A 255 -22.27 11.93 -16.32
N TYR A 256 -21.64 10.81 -15.95
CA TYR A 256 -21.45 10.42 -14.55
C TYR A 256 -20.63 11.45 -13.75
N GLN A 257 -19.56 12.01 -14.34
CA GLN A 257 -18.74 13.03 -13.68
C GLN A 257 -19.59 14.24 -13.25
N ARG A 258 -20.42 14.76 -14.16
CA ARG A 258 -21.28 15.91 -13.87
C ARG A 258 -22.31 15.60 -12.78
N ALA A 259 -22.83 14.38 -12.76
CA ALA A 259 -23.76 13.94 -11.72
C ALA A 259 -23.06 13.83 -10.34
N VAL A 260 -21.82 13.31 -10.30
CA VAL A 260 -21.02 13.27 -9.08
C VAL A 260 -20.76 14.68 -8.55
N ASP A 261 -20.35 15.61 -9.40
CA ASP A 261 -20.09 17.00 -9.03
C ASP A 261 -21.35 17.65 -8.43
N ALA A 262 -22.50 17.51 -9.11
CA ALA A 262 -23.77 18.06 -8.65
C ALA A 262 -24.22 17.47 -7.31
N ALA A 263 -24.08 16.15 -7.12
CA ALA A 263 -24.44 15.48 -5.87
C ALA A 263 -23.56 15.96 -4.70
N ILE A 264 -22.25 16.08 -4.92
CA ILE A 264 -21.32 16.57 -3.90
C ILE A 264 -21.64 18.03 -3.54
N ILE A 265 -21.91 18.89 -4.53
CA ILE A 265 -22.27 20.29 -4.27
C ILE A 265 -23.54 20.37 -3.41
N ALA A 266 -24.58 19.62 -3.77
CA ALA A 266 -25.85 19.62 -3.03
C ALA A 266 -25.67 19.13 -1.58
N ALA A 267 -25.04 17.97 -1.40
CA ALA A 267 -24.83 17.39 -0.07
C ALA A 267 -23.89 18.24 0.80
N ALA A 268 -22.80 18.77 0.23
CA ALA A 268 -21.85 19.59 0.97
C ALA A 268 -22.45 20.95 1.37
N THR A 269 -23.28 21.54 0.51
CA THR A 269 -23.99 22.79 0.82
C THR A 269 -24.96 22.57 1.98
N ALA A 270 -25.79 21.52 1.92
CA ALA A 270 -26.74 21.17 2.98
C ALA A 270 -26.05 20.83 4.31
N ALA A 271 -24.86 20.23 4.25
CA ALA A 271 -24.06 19.90 5.44
C ALA A 271 -23.26 21.08 6.01
N GLY A 272 -23.28 22.26 5.37
CA GLY A 272 -22.44 23.40 5.77
C GLY A 272 -20.94 23.12 5.60
N GLY A 273 -20.57 22.37 4.56
CA GLY A 273 -19.18 22.03 4.26
C GLY A 273 -18.74 20.69 4.84
N ARG A 274 -19.19 20.29 6.04
CA ARG A 274 -18.78 19.13 6.88
C ARG A 274 -18.80 17.76 6.19
N THR A 275 -17.98 17.59 5.16
CA THR A 275 -18.08 16.52 4.17
C THR A 275 -16.72 15.94 3.84
N MET A 276 -16.66 14.62 3.73
CA MET A 276 -15.50 13.92 3.19
C MET A 276 -15.95 13.06 2.00
N VAL A 277 -15.20 13.14 0.90
CA VAL A 277 -15.48 12.43 -0.34
C VAL A 277 -14.34 11.45 -0.62
N LEU A 278 -14.68 10.18 -0.75
CA LEU A 278 -13.75 9.09 -0.98
C LEU A 278 -13.79 8.61 -2.44
N PHE A 279 -12.65 8.73 -3.10
CA PHE A 279 -12.42 8.29 -4.48
C PHE A 279 -11.56 7.03 -4.53
N THR A 280 -11.72 6.26 -5.60
CA THR A 280 -10.85 5.12 -5.95
C THR A 280 -9.74 5.50 -6.94
N SER A 281 -9.74 6.72 -7.50
CA SER A 281 -8.71 7.18 -8.45
C SER A 281 -8.43 8.67 -8.28
N TYR A 282 -7.16 9.06 -8.43
CA TYR A 282 -6.75 10.48 -8.39
C TYR A 282 -7.26 11.29 -9.59
N ALA A 283 -7.39 10.69 -10.77
CA ALA A 283 -7.92 11.36 -11.95
C ALA A 283 -9.36 11.86 -11.71
N HIS A 284 -10.24 10.98 -11.21
CA HIS A 284 -11.60 11.35 -10.86
C HIS A 284 -11.65 12.40 -9.73
N LEU A 285 -10.77 12.28 -8.73
CA LEU A 285 -10.65 13.27 -7.66
C LEU A 285 -10.30 14.66 -8.22
N ARG A 286 -9.28 14.76 -9.09
CA ARG A 286 -8.84 16.02 -9.71
C ARG A 286 -9.96 16.66 -10.53
N ALA A 287 -10.59 15.89 -11.41
CA ALA A 287 -11.69 16.37 -12.25
C ALA A 287 -12.85 16.90 -11.39
N THR A 288 -13.19 16.17 -10.31
CA THR A 288 -14.24 16.59 -9.38
C THR A 288 -13.85 17.87 -8.63
N ALA A 289 -12.60 17.96 -8.16
CA ALA A 289 -12.10 19.15 -7.47
C ALA A 289 -12.19 20.40 -8.35
N GLU A 290 -11.86 20.29 -9.64
CA GLU A 290 -12.02 21.36 -10.62
C GLU A 290 -13.50 21.75 -10.81
N GLY A 291 -14.40 20.76 -10.90
CA GLY A 291 -15.83 20.99 -11.08
C GLY A 291 -16.55 21.64 -9.89
N ILE A 292 -16.15 21.29 -8.66
CA ILE A 292 -16.88 21.72 -7.44
C ILE A 292 -16.28 22.95 -6.75
N ARG A 293 -15.01 23.32 -7.03
CA ARG A 293 -14.31 24.38 -6.28
C ARG A 293 -15.00 25.74 -6.38
N ALA A 294 -15.25 26.24 -7.58
CA ALA A 294 -15.89 27.55 -7.76
C ALA A 294 -17.35 27.59 -7.24
N PRO A 295 -18.20 26.56 -7.45
CA PRO A 295 -19.53 26.50 -6.84
C PRO A 295 -19.52 26.52 -5.31
N LEU A 296 -18.64 25.76 -4.66
CA LEU A 296 -18.57 25.67 -3.20
C LEU A 296 -17.92 26.90 -2.55
N ASP A 297 -16.92 27.50 -3.21
CA ASP A 297 -16.29 28.73 -2.74
C ASP A 297 -17.29 29.89 -2.64
N ARG A 298 -18.22 30.00 -3.62
CA ARG A 298 -19.35 30.95 -3.56
C ARG A 298 -20.29 30.75 -2.36
N GLN A 299 -20.29 29.56 -1.77
CA GLN A 299 -21.06 29.22 -0.56
C GLN A 299 -20.20 29.30 0.71
N GLY A 300 -18.98 29.82 0.61
CA GLY A 300 -18.02 29.89 1.71
C GLY A 300 -17.56 28.52 2.19
N ILE A 301 -17.45 27.54 1.29
CA ILE A 301 -17.02 26.17 1.60
C ILE A 301 -15.69 25.88 0.89
N THR A 302 -14.65 25.63 1.68
CA THR A 302 -13.30 25.35 1.17
C THR A 302 -13.16 23.92 0.67
N VAL A 303 -12.56 23.73 -0.51
CA VAL A 303 -12.29 22.39 -1.08
C VAL A 303 -10.84 22.01 -0.88
N LEU A 304 -10.60 21.02 -0.01
CA LEU A 304 -9.30 20.47 0.31
C LEU A 304 -9.07 19.16 -0.47
N GLN A 305 -7.94 19.06 -1.17
CA GLN A 305 -7.68 17.97 -2.11
C GLN A 305 -6.41 17.19 -1.74
N HIS A 306 -6.52 15.87 -1.70
CA HIS A 306 -5.34 15.01 -1.59
C HIS A 306 -4.49 15.01 -2.87
N GLY A 307 -3.17 15.09 -2.71
CA GLY A 307 -2.20 15.20 -3.80
C GLY A 307 -1.54 16.58 -3.93
N SER A 308 -2.09 17.63 -3.30
CA SER A 308 -1.47 18.97 -3.23
C SER A 308 -0.57 19.17 -2.02
N SER A 309 -0.76 18.38 -0.95
CA SER A 309 0.05 18.41 0.27
C SER A 309 0.07 17.05 0.97
N SER A 310 0.93 16.89 1.98
CA SER A 310 1.01 15.64 2.76
C SER A 310 -0.31 15.35 3.49
N ARG A 311 -0.67 14.06 3.60
CA ARG A 311 -1.91 13.62 4.28
C ARG A 311 -2.09 14.24 5.67
N ARG A 312 -0.99 14.31 6.46
CA ARG A 312 -0.99 14.90 7.81
C ARG A 312 -1.29 16.40 7.79
N ARG A 313 -0.78 17.14 6.78
CA ARG A 313 -1.06 18.57 6.63
C ARG A 313 -2.52 18.79 6.23
N LEU A 314 -3.01 18.05 5.24
CA LEU A 314 -4.37 18.18 4.75
C LEU A 314 -5.42 17.90 5.85
N LEU A 315 -5.18 16.90 6.70
CA LEU A 315 -6.06 16.61 7.84
C LEU A 315 -6.03 17.71 8.91
N ARG A 316 -4.87 18.33 9.16
CA ARG A 316 -4.80 19.47 10.09
C ARG A 316 -5.56 20.67 9.55
N GLU A 317 -5.43 20.94 8.26
CA GLU A 317 -6.15 22.02 7.57
C GLU A 317 -7.66 21.78 7.61
N TYR A 318 -8.12 20.58 7.27
CA TYR A 318 -9.54 20.21 7.37
C TYR A 318 -10.11 20.42 8.78
N ARG A 319 -9.37 20.02 9.82
CA ARG A 319 -9.81 20.22 11.22
C ARG A 319 -9.85 21.69 11.64
N ALA A 320 -9.05 22.55 10.99
CA ALA A 320 -8.97 23.98 11.29
C ALA A 320 -10.00 24.80 10.47
N THR A 321 -10.60 24.21 9.44
CA THR A 321 -11.58 24.87 8.59
C THR A 321 -12.98 24.38 8.91
N GLU A 322 -13.83 25.26 9.42
CA GLU A 322 -15.20 24.94 9.85
C GLU A 322 -16.07 24.42 8.70
N ARG A 323 -16.00 25.08 7.54
CA ARG A 323 -16.79 24.76 6.33
C ARG A 323 -15.88 24.21 5.25
N ALA A 324 -15.53 22.92 5.32
CA ALA A 324 -14.60 22.31 4.36
C ALA A 324 -15.07 20.96 3.82
N VAL A 325 -14.84 20.75 2.53
CA VAL A 325 -14.96 19.45 1.86
C VAL A 325 -13.57 18.85 1.68
N LEU A 326 -13.36 17.64 2.21
CA LEU A 326 -12.12 16.89 2.05
C LEU A 326 -12.25 15.83 0.97
N LEU A 327 -11.49 15.96 -0.11
CA LEU A 327 -11.40 14.97 -1.18
C LEU A 327 -10.19 14.06 -0.95
N GLY A 328 -10.43 12.76 -0.75
CA GLY A 328 -9.40 11.76 -0.47
C GLY A 328 -9.46 10.53 -1.38
N THR A 329 -8.31 9.91 -1.64
CA THR A 329 -8.21 8.60 -2.32
C THR A 329 -7.98 7.47 -1.31
N ARG A 330 -7.41 6.33 -1.73
CA ARG A 330 -7.17 5.11 -0.92
C ARG A 330 -6.53 5.38 0.46
N SER A 331 -5.58 6.31 0.55
CA SER A 331 -4.91 6.66 1.82
C SER A 331 -5.84 7.31 2.85
N PHE A 332 -7.02 7.75 2.41
CA PHE A 332 -8.12 8.27 3.21
C PHE A 332 -9.22 7.24 3.45
N TRP A 333 -9.02 5.94 3.19
CA TRP A 333 -9.96 4.89 3.60
C TRP A 333 -9.63 4.32 4.99
N GLU A 334 -8.36 4.36 5.39
CA GLU A 334 -7.86 3.78 6.65
C GLU A 334 -7.18 4.83 7.55
N GLY A 335 -7.25 4.64 8.88
CA GLY A 335 -6.40 5.32 9.87
C GLY A 335 -6.56 6.85 9.98
N ILE A 336 -7.75 7.40 9.70
CA ILE A 336 -8.03 8.84 9.87
C ILE A 336 -8.99 9.02 11.03
N ASP A 337 -8.61 9.93 11.93
CA ASP A 337 -9.38 10.30 13.10
C ASP A 337 -9.98 11.72 12.89
N LEU A 338 -11.23 11.83 12.47
CA LEU A 338 -11.99 13.09 12.45
C LEU A 338 -12.99 13.08 13.63
N PRO A 339 -12.86 13.98 14.61
CA PRO A 339 -13.75 13.99 15.77
C PRO A 339 -15.11 14.64 15.46
N GLY A 340 -16.20 13.95 15.85
CA GLY A 340 -17.54 14.51 16.04
C GLY A 340 -18.13 15.25 14.82
N GLU A 341 -18.74 16.41 15.09
CA GLU A 341 -19.50 17.21 14.12
C GLU A 341 -18.71 17.65 12.88
N GLN A 342 -17.37 17.58 12.88
CA GLN A 342 -16.57 17.98 11.72
C GLN A 342 -16.86 17.14 10.46
N LEU A 343 -17.36 15.91 10.62
CA LEU A 343 -17.77 15.05 9.51
C LEU A 343 -19.23 14.64 9.67
N SER A 344 -20.13 15.30 8.92
CA SER A 344 -21.56 14.99 8.89
C SER A 344 -21.96 14.21 7.64
N VAL A 345 -21.22 14.36 6.54
CA VAL A 345 -21.50 13.66 5.27
C VAL A 345 -20.27 12.91 4.79
N LEU A 346 -20.43 11.60 4.60
CA LEU A 346 -19.46 10.74 3.95
C LEU A 346 -19.95 10.40 2.54
N VAL A 347 -19.23 10.83 1.52
CA VAL A 347 -19.55 10.48 0.12
C VAL A 347 -18.61 9.37 -0.32
N ILE A 348 -19.16 8.24 -0.77
CA ILE A 348 -18.41 7.16 -1.42
C ILE A 348 -18.74 7.20 -2.90
N VAL A 349 -17.77 7.64 -3.70
CA VAL A 349 -18.00 7.90 -5.11
C VAL A 349 -18.08 6.60 -5.92
N LYS A 350 -17.18 5.64 -5.66
CA LYS A 350 -17.22 4.31 -6.28
C LYS A 350 -16.98 3.25 -5.22
N LEU A 351 -17.58 2.07 -5.42
CA LEU A 351 -17.29 0.89 -4.59
C LEU A 351 -15.77 0.60 -4.63
N PRO A 352 -15.12 0.35 -3.47
CA PRO A 352 -13.67 0.33 -3.31
C PRO A 352 -13.04 -1.00 -3.77
N PHE A 353 -13.39 -1.45 -4.97
CA PHE A 353 -12.72 -2.59 -5.59
C PHE A 353 -11.26 -2.27 -5.86
N ALA A 354 -10.38 -3.22 -5.56
CA ALA A 354 -8.98 -3.11 -5.90
C ALA A 354 -8.78 -3.11 -7.42
N VAL A 355 -7.70 -2.47 -7.89
CA VAL A 355 -7.38 -2.42 -9.31
C VAL A 355 -6.94 -3.83 -9.76
N PRO A 356 -7.63 -4.46 -10.74
CA PRO A 356 -7.30 -5.83 -11.15
C PRO A 356 -5.88 -5.98 -11.72
N SER A 357 -5.32 -4.92 -12.29
CA SER A 357 -3.95 -4.89 -12.81
C SER A 357 -2.88 -4.65 -11.75
N ASP A 358 -3.25 -4.39 -10.48
CA ASP A 358 -2.26 -4.37 -9.40
C ASP A 358 -1.64 -5.77 -9.26
N PRO A 359 -0.30 -5.91 -9.28
CA PRO A 359 0.35 -7.23 -9.32
C PRO A 359 -0.08 -8.16 -8.19
N LEU A 360 -0.26 -7.63 -6.98
CA LEU A 360 -0.64 -8.42 -5.81
C LEU A 360 -2.11 -8.84 -5.87
N VAL A 361 -2.98 -7.97 -6.39
CA VAL A 361 -4.39 -8.30 -6.63
C VAL A 361 -4.51 -9.36 -7.71
N ALA A 362 -3.81 -9.22 -8.83
CA ALA A 362 -3.82 -10.17 -9.93
C ALA A 362 -3.33 -11.55 -9.49
N ALA A 363 -2.17 -11.60 -8.83
CA ALA A 363 -1.59 -12.86 -8.36
C ALA A 363 -2.49 -13.57 -7.34
N ARG A 364 -3.07 -12.83 -6.37
CA ARG A 364 -4.01 -13.42 -5.40
C ARG A 364 -5.32 -13.84 -6.05
N SER A 365 -5.78 -13.14 -7.08
CA SER A 365 -7.01 -13.47 -7.80
C SER A 365 -6.85 -14.77 -8.59
N ALA A 366 -5.64 -15.06 -9.10
CA ALA A 366 -5.36 -16.29 -9.85
C ALA A 366 -5.52 -17.59 -9.04
N GLU A 367 -5.52 -17.48 -7.70
CA GLU A 367 -5.61 -18.61 -6.78
C GLU A 367 -7.06 -19.08 -6.54
N PHE A 368 -8.05 -18.38 -7.11
CA PHE A 368 -9.47 -18.68 -6.93
C PHE A 368 -10.16 -18.91 -8.28
N GLU A 369 -11.02 -19.94 -8.35
CA GLU A 369 -11.87 -20.16 -9.52
C GLU A 369 -12.84 -18.99 -9.74
N ASN A 370 -13.45 -18.49 -8.66
CA ASN A 370 -14.30 -17.30 -8.67
C ASN A 370 -13.68 -16.18 -7.84
N SER A 371 -12.56 -15.64 -8.34
CA SER A 371 -11.80 -14.55 -7.72
C SER A 371 -12.63 -13.31 -7.38
N PHE A 372 -13.71 -13.05 -8.11
CA PHE A 372 -14.61 -11.95 -7.79
C PHE A 372 -15.34 -12.21 -6.47
N MET A 373 -16.01 -13.36 -6.32
CA MET A 373 -16.82 -13.67 -5.15
C MET A 373 -15.97 -14.04 -3.93
N GLU A 374 -14.84 -14.71 -4.14
CA GLU A 374 -14.04 -15.29 -3.05
C GLU A 374 -12.97 -14.34 -2.52
N TYR A 375 -12.49 -13.39 -3.34
CA TYR A 375 -11.42 -12.48 -2.95
C TYR A 375 -11.78 -11.00 -3.10
N THR A 376 -12.14 -10.59 -4.31
CA THR A 376 -12.28 -9.16 -4.66
C THR A 376 -13.47 -8.49 -3.97
N LEU A 377 -14.62 -9.18 -3.91
CA LEU A 377 -15.81 -8.70 -3.22
C LEU A 377 -15.62 -8.63 -1.70
N PRO A 378 -15.13 -9.69 -1.00
CA PRO A 378 -14.80 -9.60 0.41
C PRO A 378 -13.79 -8.49 0.76
N ASP A 379 -12.70 -8.34 0.00
CA ASP A 379 -11.72 -7.26 0.21
C ASP A 379 -12.39 -5.87 0.07
N ALA A 380 -13.22 -5.68 -0.96
CA ALA A 380 -13.94 -4.43 -1.17
C ALA A 380 -14.95 -4.14 -0.04
N ILE A 381 -15.66 -5.16 0.46
CA ILE A 381 -16.59 -5.04 1.59
C ILE A 381 -15.84 -4.61 2.86
N LEU A 382 -14.68 -5.21 3.15
CA LEU A 382 -13.87 -4.84 4.31
C LEU A 382 -13.41 -3.37 4.23
N ARG A 383 -12.90 -2.93 3.08
CA ARG A 383 -12.54 -1.54 2.83
C ARG A 383 -13.74 -0.61 2.95
N PHE A 384 -14.89 -1.02 2.43
CA PHE A 384 -16.13 -0.27 2.51
C PHE A 384 -16.57 -0.04 3.96
N ARG A 385 -16.54 -1.09 4.80
CA ARG A 385 -16.80 -0.99 6.24
C ARG A 385 -15.82 -0.04 6.96
N GLN A 386 -14.54 -0.09 6.59
CA GLN A 386 -13.52 0.81 7.16
C GLN A 386 -13.77 2.27 6.79
N GLY A 387 -14.18 2.54 5.54
CA GLY A 387 -14.60 3.87 5.11
C GLY A 387 -15.84 4.36 5.86
N PHE A 388 -16.85 3.49 6.00
CA PHE A 388 -18.10 3.76 6.70
C PHE A 388 -17.90 4.09 8.19
N GLY A 389 -17.04 3.33 8.91
CA GLY A 389 -16.79 3.46 10.34
C GLY A 389 -16.17 4.80 10.79
N ARG A 390 -16.04 5.76 9.88
CA ARG A 390 -15.53 7.11 10.13
C ARG A 390 -16.62 8.10 10.51
N LEU A 391 -17.85 7.83 10.09
CA LEU A 391 -18.96 8.77 10.24
C LEU A 391 -19.48 8.85 11.68
N ILE A 392 -19.69 7.70 12.33
CA ILE A 392 -20.26 7.61 13.67
C ILE A 392 -19.20 7.13 14.65
N ARG A 393 -18.92 7.94 15.68
CA ARG A 393 -17.86 7.68 16.68
C ARG A 393 -18.32 7.88 18.11
N ARG A 394 -19.33 8.72 18.31
CA ARG A 394 -20.01 8.96 19.58
C ARG A 394 -21.49 8.62 19.40
N ALA A 395 -22.16 8.29 20.51
CA ALA A 395 -23.58 7.97 20.49
C ALA A 395 -24.47 9.15 20.04
N SER A 396 -23.97 10.38 20.19
CA SER A 396 -24.64 11.60 19.73
C SER A 396 -24.43 11.92 18.25
N ASP A 397 -23.49 11.25 17.57
CA ASP A 397 -23.18 11.58 16.19
C ASP A 397 -24.36 11.20 15.28
N ARG A 398 -24.65 12.08 14.33
CA ARG A 398 -25.59 11.84 13.23
C ARG A 398 -24.90 12.17 11.92
N GLY A 399 -25.20 11.41 10.88
CA GLY A 399 -24.58 11.64 9.59
C GLY A 399 -25.26 10.96 8.42
N VAL A 400 -24.85 11.38 7.22
CA VAL A 400 -25.33 10.84 5.96
C VAL A 400 -24.18 10.17 5.22
N VAL A 401 -24.40 8.95 4.75
CA VAL A 401 -23.54 8.28 3.78
C VAL A 401 -24.19 8.38 2.40
N LEU A 402 -23.57 9.14 1.50
CA LEU A 402 -24.01 9.27 0.13
C LEU A 402 -23.23 8.29 -0.76
N LEU A 403 -23.93 7.34 -1.37
CA LEU A 403 -23.33 6.34 -2.25
C LEU A 403 -23.60 6.71 -3.72
N LEU A 404 -22.54 7.12 -4.43
CA LEU A 404 -22.63 7.56 -5.83
C LEU A 404 -22.20 6.45 -6.81
N ASP A 405 -22.59 5.21 -6.53
CA ASP A 405 -22.28 4.07 -7.38
C ASP A 405 -23.52 3.20 -7.60
N SER A 406 -24.15 3.34 -8.77
CA SER A 406 -25.38 2.64 -9.10
C SER A 406 -25.27 1.12 -9.14
N ARG A 407 -24.05 0.58 -9.16
CA ARG A 407 -23.83 -0.87 -9.05
C ARG A 407 -24.31 -1.42 -7.71
N ILE A 408 -24.39 -0.63 -6.64
CA ILE A 408 -24.83 -1.12 -5.33
C ILE A 408 -26.31 -1.54 -5.33
N TRP A 409 -27.16 -0.96 -6.17
CA TRP A 409 -28.57 -1.39 -6.31
C TRP A 409 -28.88 -2.10 -7.64
N GLN A 410 -28.06 -1.92 -8.68
CA GLN A 410 -28.27 -2.58 -9.97
C GLN A 410 -27.63 -3.96 -10.08
N LYS A 411 -26.57 -4.24 -9.32
CA LYS A 411 -25.85 -5.53 -9.37
C LYS A 411 -26.22 -6.39 -8.16
N ARG A 412 -26.32 -7.71 -8.38
CA ARG A 412 -26.68 -8.69 -7.34
C ARG A 412 -25.74 -8.63 -6.13
N TYR A 413 -24.44 -8.42 -6.34
CA TYR A 413 -23.47 -8.32 -5.25
C TYR A 413 -23.61 -7.04 -4.41
N GLY A 414 -24.35 -6.02 -4.89
CA GLY A 414 -24.48 -4.75 -4.20
C GLY A 414 -25.18 -4.87 -2.84
N GLN A 415 -26.10 -5.82 -2.72
CA GLN A 415 -26.76 -6.17 -1.46
C GLN A 415 -25.76 -6.57 -0.37
N ALA A 416 -24.68 -7.29 -0.73
CA ALA A 416 -23.66 -7.72 0.23
C ALA A 416 -22.92 -6.54 0.88
N PHE A 417 -22.81 -5.38 0.20
CA PHE A 417 -22.24 -4.17 0.80
C PHE A 417 -23.16 -3.59 1.86
N LEU A 418 -24.48 -3.57 1.62
CA LEU A 418 -25.47 -3.05 2.56
C LEU A 418 -25.64 -3.97 3.77
N GLU A 419 -25.69 -5.28 3.56
CA GLU A 419 -25.76 -6.29 4.63
C GLU A 419 -24.49 -6.32 5.50
N ALA A 420 -23.36 -5.91 4.92
CA ALA A 420 -22.12 -5.75 5.65
C ALA A 420 -22.10 -4.48 6.50
N LEU A 421 -23.08 -3.58 6.45
CA LEU A 421 -23.17 -2.43 7.35
C LEU A 421 -24.07 -2.73 8.57
N PRO A 422 -23.93 -1.99 9.68
CA PRO A 422 -24.95 -1.97 10.71
C PRO A 422 -26.32 -1.56 10.13
N ALA A 423 -27.40 -1.87 10.84
CA ALA A 423 -28.75 -1.52 10.39
C ALA A 423 -28.94 0.00 10.35
N CYS A 424 -28.78 0.61 9.18
CA CYS A 424 -28.96 2.03 8.93
C CYS A 424 -30.34 2.33 8.33
N THR A 425 -30.77 3.58 8.36
CA THR A 425 -31.89 4.03 7.52
C THR A 425 -31.40 4.15 6.09
N VAL A 426 -32.02 3.45 5.14
CA VAL A 426 -31.63 3.46 3.72
C VAL A 426 -32.70 4.14 2.90
N ARG A 427 -32.30 5.08 2.04
CA ARG A 427 -33.21 5.80 1.16
C ARG A 427 -32.66 5.86 -0.25
N ARG A 428 -33.50 5.44 -1.18
CA ARG A 428 -33.23 5.48 -2.62
C ARG A 428 -34.26 6.39 -3.28
N ALA A 429 -33.81 7.55 -3.76
CA ALA A 429 -34.65 8.61 -4.32
C ALA A 429 -33.81 9.52 -5.22
N SER A 430 -34.44 10.38 -6.02
CA SER A 430 -33.76 11.24 -7.00
C SER A 430 -32.69 12.15 -6.37
N MET A 431 -31.64 12.45 -7.12
CA MET A 431 -30.66 13.48 -6.77
C MET A 431 -31.28 14.84 -6.47
N ALA A 432 -32.45 15.17 -7.05
CA ALA A 432 -33.13 16.44 -6.81
C ALA A 432 -33.48 16.67 -5.33
N ASN A 433 -33.77 15.60 -4.59
CA ASN A 433 -34.16 15.67 -3.17
C ASN A 433 -32.96 15.62 -2.22
N LEU A 434 -31.74 15.42 -2.74
CA LEU A 434 -30.56 15.11 -1.93
C LEU A 434 -30.24 16.19 -0.89
N GLY A 435 -30.30 17.47 -1.27
CA GLY A 435 -29.99 18.58 -0.36
C GLY A 435 -30.96 18.64 0.81
N GLU A 436 -32.26 18.62 0.52
CA GLU A 436 -33.33 18.64 1.51
C GLU A 436 -33.23 17.45 2.47
N GLU A 437 -32.98 16.25 1.94
CA GLU A 437 -32.90 15.03 2.75
C GLU A 437 -31.68 14.99 3.66
N VAL A 438 -30.57 15.58 3.23
CA VAL A 438 -29.38 15.76 4.08
C VAL A 438 -29.69 16.74 5.20
N GLU A 439 -30.30 17.88 4.89
CA GLU A 439 -30.62 18.92 5.88
C GLU A 439 -31.64 18.41 6.91
N LEU A 440 -32.73 17.78 6.46
CA LEU A 440 -33.74 17.18 7.33
C LEU A 440 -33.14 16.12 8.26
N TRP A 441 -32.23 15.28 7.76
CA TRP A 441 -31.63 14.23 8.59
C TRP A 441 -30.70 14.79 9.66
N LEU A 442 -29.84 15.76 9.28
CA LEU A 442 -28.86 16.33 10.19
C LEU A 442 -29.49 17.24 11.25
N ASN A 443 -30.63 17.87 10.95
CA ASN A 443 -31.35 18.76 11.87
C ASN A 443 -32.48 18.07 12.66
N LYS A 444 -32.68 16.77 12.47
CA LYS A 444 -33.69 16.02 13.21
C LYS A 444 -33.30 15.96 14.69
N GLU A 445 -34.17 16.48 15.57
CA GLU A 445 -33.99 16.41 17.03
C GLU A 445 -33.90 14.96 17.55
#